data_AF-A0A8T3P8P5-F1
#
_entry.id   AF-A0A8T3P8P5-F1
#
_cell.length_a   1.000
_cell.length_b   1.000
_cell.length_c   1.000
_cell.angle_alpha   90.00
_cell.angle_beta   90.00
_cell.angle_gamma   90.00
#
_symmetry.space_group_name_H-M   'P 1'
#
loop_
_entity.id
_entity.type
_entity.pdbx_description
1 polymer ?
#
loop_
_entity_poly.entity_id
_entity_poly.type
_entity_poly.pdbx_seq_one_letter_code
_entity_poly.pdbx_strand_id
1 'polypeptide(L)'
;MDPAVADGGSRVSIDVLRKQLAAEGYQVLGAADMGDPTGRGWAELGDIDSLGHDQTSKLPRLIDGEVASLVERVLGLLEHGWQQVAVVTDHGWLYLPGGLPKVDLPLHLTVGGANRKARCGRLEVGATTMMQTVPWTWDPSVSIAIPPGSAAFQAGQVYEHGGVSPQECVTPMLVVRAEVGQPVPTSAVSISVRWRGLRAVASVVGGPAGAPVDLRRKAGDPSTTVAESAARLDGDGTAKLLVEDEDLIGTTVFAVVLDAAGMVIGHSVIEVGADA
;
A
#
# COMPACT_ATOMS: atom_id res chain seq x y z
N MET A 1 -8.31 -20.69 13.21
CA MET A 1 -7.97 -20.11 14.51
C MET A 1 -8.07 -18.62 14.34
N ASP A 2 -8.73 -17.96 15.28
CA ASP A 2 -8.92 -16.52 15.20
C ASP A 2 -7.91 -15.85 16.13
N PRO A 3 -7.04 -14.94 15.63
CA PRO A 3 -6.11 -14.23 16.48
C PRO A 3 -6.89 -13.41 17.53
N ALA A 4 -6.41 -13.43 18.77
CA ALA A 4 -6.99 -12.72 19.90
C ALA A 4 -5.88 -11.98 20.66
N VAL A 5 -6.24 -10.93 21.38
CA VAL A 5 -5.30 -10.21 22.25
C VAL A 5 -4.89 -11.12 23.41
N ALA A 6 -3.59 -11.16 23.73
CA ALA A 6 -2.99 -12.10 24.69
C ALA A 6 -3.66 -12.10 26.06
N ASP A 7 -4.17 -10.95 26.52
CA ASP A 7 -4.84 -10.80 27.83
C ASP A 7 -6.31 -11.28 27.83
N GLY A 8 -6.68 -12.15 26.89
CA GLY A 8 -8.05 -12.70 26.78
C GLY A 8 -9.06 -11.74 26.15
N GLY A 9 -8.59 -10.83 25.29
CA GLY A 9 -9.42 -9.81 24.64
C GLY A 9 -10.22 -10.31 23.45
N SER A 10 -10.96 -9.38 22.83
CA SER A 10 -11.74 -9.64 21.61
C SER A 10 -10.87 -10.19 20.48
N ARG A 11 -11.50 -10.91 19.55
CA ARG A 11 -10.91 -11.29 18.26
C ARG A 11 -10.27 -10.05 17.62
N VAL A 12 -9.04 -10.19 17.15
CA VAL A 12 -8.31 -9.09 16.54
C VAL A 12 -9.01 -8.69 15.24
N SER A 13 -9.53 -7.47 15.22
CA SER A 13 -9.91 -6.73 14.01
C SER A 13 -8.88 -5.62 13.77
N ILE A 14 -8.97 -4.95 12.62
CA ILE A 14 -8.12 -3.79 12.34
C ILE A 14 -8.29 -2.67 13.38
N ASP A 15 -9.51 -2.48 13.89
CA ASP A 15 -9.77 -1.51 14.96
C ASP A 15 -9.10 -1.90 16.28
N VAL A 16 -9.08 -3.19 16.60
CA VAL A 16 -8.36 -3.69 17.78
C VAL A 16 -6.86 -3.47 17.61
N LEU A 17 -6.30 -3.78 16.44
CA LEU A 17 -4.89 -3.54 16.15
C LEU A 17 -4.51 -2.05 16.29
N ARG A 18 -5.31 -1.15 15.70
CA ARG A 18 -5.09 0.30 15.78
C ARG A 18 -5.15 0.81 17.22
N LYS A 19 -6.05 0.29 18.04
CA LYS A 19 -6.12 0.61 19.48
C LYS A 19 -4.88 0.13 20.24
N GLN A 20 -4.38 -1.07 19.93
CA GLN A 20 -3.15 -1.59 20.54
C GLN A 20 -1.93 -0.74 20.14
N LEU A 21 -1.81 -0.37 18.86
CA LEU A 21 -0.76 0.56 18.38
C LEU A 21 -0.80 1.90 19.15
N ALA A 22 -2.00 2.48 19.31
CA ALA A 22 -2.17 3.73 20.05
C ALA A 22 -1.80 3.58 21.54
N ALA A 23 -2.17 2.46 22.19
CA ALA A 23 -1.80 2.18 23.57
C ALA A 23 -0.27 2.04 23.75
N GLU A 24 0.42 1.50 22.73
CA GLU A 24 1.87 1.45 22.65
C GLU A 24 2.52 2.78 22.25
N GLY A 25 1.75 3.86 22.08
CA GLY A 25 2.23 5.20 21.78
C GLY A 25 2.56 5.45 20.30
N TYR A 26 1.98 4.67 19.38
CA TYR A 26 2.03 4.95 17.95
C TYR A 26 0.84 5.81 17.51
N GLN A 27 1.11 6.77 16.65
CA GLN A 27 0.10 7.50 15.90
C GLN A 27 -0.26 6.68 14.66
N VAL A 28 -1.50 6.24 14.53
CA VAL A 28 -1.99 5.59 13.31
C VAL A 28 -2.28 6.67 12.28
N LEU A 29 -1.48 6.72 11.23
CA LEU A 29 -1.57 7.72 10.16
C LEU A 29 -2.39 7.15 9.01
N GLY A 30 -3.45 7.85 8.61
CA GLY A 30 -4.13 7.61 7.35
C GLY A 30 -3.26 7.97 6.14
N ALA A 31 -3.79 7.74 4.93
CA ALA A 31 -3.06 7.97 3.68
C ALA A 31 -2.56 9.41 3.52
N ALA A 32 -3.29 10.39 4.08
CA ALA A 32 -2.99 11.81 4.02
C ALA A 32 -2.19 12.34 5.21
N ASP A 33 -2.26 11.65 6.35
CA ASP A 33 -1.88 12.22 7.64
C ASP A 33 -0.37 12.29 7.76
N MET A 34 0.16 13.42 8.23
CA MET A 34 1.61 13.56 8.47
C MET A 34 1.99 13.35 9.94
N GLY A 35 1.05 13.49 10.88
CA GLY A 35 1.27 13.25 12.31
C GLY A 35 2.25 14.21 12.98
N ASP A 36 2.58 13.92 14.24
CA ASP A 36 3.62 14.61 15.02
C ASP A 36 4.98 13.88 14.85
N PRO A 37 5.96 14.49 14.16
CA PRO A 37 7.26 13.87 13.87
C PRO A 37 8.15 13.69 15.10
N THR A 38 7.77 14.24 16.27
CA THR A 38 8.49 14.03 17.52
C THR A 38 8.18 12.67 18.18
N GLY A 39 7.13 11.99 17.72
CA GLY A 39 6.65 10.72 18.25
C GLY A 39 7.02 9.49 17.42
N ARG A 40 6.14 8.48 17.44
CA ARG A 40 6.19 7.29 16.57
C ARG A 40 4.92 7.24 15.72
N GLY A 41 5.06 6.92 14.44
CA GLY A 41 3.97 6.78 13.50
C GLY A 41 3.87 5.36 12.96
N TRP A 42 2.67 4.92 12.64
CA TRP A 42 2.40 3.70 11.89
C TRP A 42 1.45 4.04 10.74
N ALA A 43 1.79 3.63 9.52
CA ALA A 43 0.97 3.82 8.34
C ALA A 43 0.94 2.54 7.52
N GLU A 44 -0.17 2.30 6.85
CA GLU A 44 -0.36 1.23 5.86
C GLU A 44 -0.64 1.89 4.51
N LEU A 45 0.04 1.42 3.46
CA LEU A 45 -0.04 1.98 2.12
C LEU A 45 0.19 0.88 1.08
N GLY A 46 -0.52 1.00 -0.04
CA GLY A 46 -0.33 0.18 -1.23
C GLY A 46 -1.35 -0.96 -1.29
N ASP A 47 -1.68 -1.35 -2.53
CA ASP A 47 -2.68 -2.39 -2.79
C ASP A 47 -2.07 -3.60 -3.51
N ILE A 48 -0.76 -3.80 -3.40
CA ILE A 48 -0.01 -4.78 -4.21
C ILE A 48 -0.60 -6.19 -4.10
N ASP A 49 -0.98 -6.63 -2.91
CA ASP A 49 -1.55 -7.96 -2.71
C ASP A 49 -2.93 -8.12 -3.38
N SER A 50 -3.83 -7.17 -3.12
CA SER A 50 -5.14 -7.11 -3.77
C SER A 50 -5.01 -7.03 -5.29
N LEU A 51 -4.10 -6.21 -5.81
CA LEU A 51 -3.81 -6.10 -7.25
C LEU A 51 -3.25 -7.40 -7.83
N GLY A 52 -2.44 -8.12 -7.06
CA GLY A 52 -1.91 -9.42 -7.44
C GLY A 52 -3.00 -10.46 -7.63
N HIS A 53 -3.99 -10.50 -6.74
CA HIS A 53 -5.15 -11.40 -6.84
C HIS A 53 -6.17 -10.96 -7.88
N ASP A 54 -6.56 -9.68 -7.90
CA ASP A 54 -7.66 -9.19 -8.73
C ASP A 54 -7.25 -8.88 -10.17
N GLN A 55 -5.99 -8.49 -10.37
CA GLN A 55 -5.47 -7.99 -11.65
C GLN A 55 -4.13 -8.63 -12.02
N THR A 56 -4.00 -9.93 -11.75
CA THR A 56 -2.74 -10.68 -11.89
C THR A 56 -1.98 -10.44 -13.20
N SER A 57 -2.67 -10.42 -14.35
CA SER A 57 -2.03 -10.21 -15.66
C SER A 57 -1.51 -8.78 -15.87
N LYS A 58 -2.04 -7.81 -15.12
CA LYS A 58 -1.67 -6.39 -15.19
C LYS A 58 -0.68 -5.98 -14.11
N LEU A 59 -0.52 -6.77 -13.04
CA LEU A 59 0.37 -6.45 -11.91
C LEU A 59 1.76 -5.93 -12.36
N PRO A 60 2.47 -6.52 -13.35
CA PRO A 60 3.76 -5.99 -13.79
C PRO A 60 3.73 -4.56 -14.32
N ARG A 61 2.59 -4.08 -14.82
CA ARG A 61 2.41 -2.71 -15.30
C ARG A 61 1.94 -1.74 -14.22
N LEU A 62 1.38 -2.26 -13.13
CA LEU A 62 0.83 -1.46 -12.02
C LEU A 62 1.83 -1.27 -10.89
N ILE A 63 2.79 -2.20 -10.74
CA ILE A 63 3.70 -2.22 -9.59
C ILE A 63 4.57 -0.95 -9.49
N ASP A 64 4.98 -0.36 -10.61
CA ASP A 64 5.79 0.86 -10.63
C ASP A 64 5.02 2.03 -10.01
N GLY A 65 3.71 2.13 -10.23
CA GLY A 65 2.85 3.16 -9.63
C GLY A 65 2.65 2.97 -8.13
N GLU A 66 2.54 1.73 -7.66
CA GLU A 66 2.50 1.41 -6.22
C GLU A 66 3.83 1.79 -5.53
N VAL A 67 4.96 1.47 -6.15
CA VAL A 67 6.28 1.83 -5.64
C VAL A 67 6.49 3.34 -5.63
N ALA A 68 6.10 4.05 -6.70
CA ALA A 68 6.19 5.51 -6.75
C ALA A 68 5.36 6.17 -5.63
N SER A 69 4.14 5.70 -5.40
CA SER A 69 3.29 6.18 -4.30
C SER A 69 3.92 5.95 -2.92
N LEU A 70 4.59 4.81 -2.71
CA LEU A 70 5.33 4.52 -1.48
C LEU A 70 6.54 5.44 -1.30
N VAL A 71 7.30 5.68 -2.37
CA VAL A 71 8.44 6.62 -2.35
C VAL A 71 7.97 8.01 -1.93
N GLU A 72 6.89 8.51 -2.51
CA GLU A 72 6.35 9.82 -2.15
C GLU A 72 5.90 9.89 -0.70
N ARG A 73 5.22 8.84 -0.20
CA ARG A 73 4.82 8.79 1.20
C ARG A 73 6.03 8.86 2.13
N VAL A 74 7.10 8.13 1.81
CA VAL A 74 8.35 8.16 2.60
C VAL A 74 8.98 9.54 2.57
N LEU A 75 9.12 10.14 1.39
CA LEU A 75 9.72 11.48 1.23
C LEU A 75 8.90 12.55 1.95
N GLY A 76 7.57 12.56 1.77
CA GLY A 76 6.68 13.53 2.41
C GLY A 76 6.73 13.45 3.94
N LEU A 77 6.84 12.25 4.52
CA LEU A 77 7.05 12.10 5.97
C LEU A 77 8.40 12.67 6.40
N LEU A 78 9.48 12.39 5.67
CA LEU A 78 10.81 12.92 6.01
C LEU A 78 10.84 14.45 5.90
N GLU A 79 10.22 15.03 4.87
CA GLU A 79 10.09 16.48 4.68
C GLU A 79 9.25 17.15 5.77
N HIS A 80 8.20 16.48 6.23
CA HIS A 80 7.39 16.95 7.36
C HIS A 80 8.17 16.97 8.69
N GLY A 81 9.29 16.27 8.75
CA GLY A 81 10.23 16.30 9.88
C GLY A 81 10.45 14.96 10.56
N TRP A 82 9.87 13.87 10.07
CA TRP A 82 10.19 12.54 10.56
C TRP A 82 11.67 12.23 10.28
N GLN A 83 12.40 11.75 11.29
CA GLN A 83 13.85 11.52 11.14
C GLN A 83 14.19 10.23 10.39
N GLN A 84 13.27 9.27 10.42
CA GLN A 84 13.47 7.93 9.89
C GLN A 84 12.12 7.33 9.52
N VAL A 85 12.07 6.66 8.37
CA VAL A 85 10.95 5.81 7.97
C VAL A 85 11.47 4.39 7.76
N ALA A 86 10.85 3.43 8.45
CA ALA A 86 11.12 2.00 8.26
C ALA A 86 9.99 1.39 7.43
N VAL A 87 10.33 0.91 6.24
CA VAL A 87 9.40 0.25 5.31
C VAL A 87 9.56 -1.26 5.47
N VAL A 88 8.45 -1.94 5.73
CA VAL A 88 8.35 -3.40 5.91
C VAL A 88 7.13 -3.93 5.16
N THR A 89 7.12 -5.23 4.92
CA THR A 89 5.94 -5.98 4.46
C THR A 89 5.78 -7.22 5.34
N ASP A 90 4.54 -7.63 5.55
CA ASP A 90 4.17 -8.80 6.34
C ASP A 90 4.50 -10.12 5.62
N HIS A 91 4.40 -10.15 4.29
CA HIS A 91 4.79 -11.29 3.48
C HIS A 91 5.24 -10.89 2.08
N GLY A 92 6.03 -11.75 1.44
CA GLY A 92 6.23 -11.68 0.00
C GLY A 92 5.21 -12.51 -0.77
N TRP A 93 5.47 -12.71 -2.06
CA TRP A 93 4.59 -13.44 -2.97
C TRP A 93 5.38 -14.13 -4.08
N LEU A 94 4.70 -15.05 -4.77
CA LEU A 94 5.15 -15.60 -6.04
C LEU A 94 4.34 -15.00 -7.17
N TYR A 95 5.03 -14.65 -8.26
CA TYR A 95 4.41 -14.26 -9.52
C TYR A 95 5.08 -15.02 -10.66
N LEU A 96 4.34 -15.88 -11.35
CA LEU A 96 4.86 -16.68 -12.46
C LEU A 96 3.90 -16.66 -13.66
N PRO A 97 4.17 -15.83 -14.69
CA PRO A 97 3.42 -15.87 -15.94
C PRO A 97 3.39 -17.28 -16.52
N GLY A 98 2.19 -17.77 -16.87
CA GLY A 98 1.99 -19.15 -17.33
C GLY A 98 1.60 -20.15 -16.24
N GLY A 99 1.71 -19.75 -14.97
CA GLY A 99 1.19 -20.48 -13.82
C GLY A 99 2.25 -21.23 -13.02
N LEU A 100 2.01 -21.33 -11.71
CA LEU A 100 2.78 -22.11 -10.76
C LEU A 100 2.64 -23.61 -11.07
N PRO A 101 3.74 -24.40 -10.96
CA PRO A 101 3.68 -25.84 -11.18
C PRO A 101 2.66 -26.50 -10.26
N LYS A 102 1.74 -27.30 -10.78
CA LYS A 102 0.75 -28.00 -9.95
C LYS A 102 1.38 -29.25 -9.31
N VAL A 103 1.17 -29.42 -8.01
CA VAL A 103 1.42 -30.69 -7.29
C VAL A 103 0.15 -31.13 -6.56
N ASP A 104 0.00 -32.44 -6.33
CA ASP A 104 -1.20 -32.98 -5.72
C ASP A 104 -1.05 -33.21 -4.22
N LEU A 105 -1.92 -32.56 -3.45
CA LEU A 105 -2.25 -32.95 -2.08
C LEU A 105 -3.67 -33.55 -2.12
N PRO A 106 -3.89 -34.80 -1.69
CA PRO A 106 -5.24 -35.35 -1.62
C PRO A 106 -6.13 -34.59 -0.63
N LEU A 107 -7.35 -34.22 -1.03
CA LEU A 107 -8.27 -33.39 -0.22
C LEU A 107 -8.69 -34.04 1.10
N HIS A 108 -8.77 -35.37 1.15
CA HIS A 108 -9.14 -36.10 2.37
C HIS A 108 -8.09 -36.01 3.47
N LEU A 109 -6.87 -35.56 3.15
CA LEU A 109 -5.80 -35.33 4.14
C LEU A 109 -5.90 -33.96 4.79
N THR A 110 -6.74 -33.05 4.26
CA THR A 110 -6.79 -31.66 4.70
C THR A 110 -8.08 -31.31 5.41
N VAL A 111 -7.96 -30.57 6.51
CA VAL A 111 -9.08 -29.97 7.23
C VAL A 111 -9.80 -29.00 6.30
N GLY A 112 -11.11 -29.19 6.13
CA GLY A 112 -11.94 -28.34 5.28
C GLY A 112 -11.93 -28.70 3.79
N GLY A 113 -11.28 -29.80 3.39
CA GLY A 113 -11.37 -30.37 2.04
C GLY A 113 -11.03 -29.37 0.93
N ALA A 114 -12.02 -29.03 0.09
CA ALA A 114 -11.88 -28.10 -1.04
C ALA A 114 -11.46 -26.67 -0.62
N ASN A 115 -11.56 -26.32 0.67
CA ASN A 115 -11.23 -25.01 1.20
C ASN A 115 -9.74 -24.82 1.55
N ARG A 116 -8.84 -25.72 1.11
CA ARG A 116 -7.40 -25.48 1.23
C ARG A 116 -6.96 -24.30 0.35
N LYS A 117 -5.93 -23.57 0.80
CA LYS A 117 -5.30 -22.52 -0.01
C LYS A 117 -4.36 -23.16 -1.06
N ALA A 118 -3.95 -22.39 -2.06
CA ALA A 118 -3.07 -22.88 -3.11
C ALA A 118 -1.67 -23.22 -2.59
N ARG A 119 -1.16 -22.44 -1.64
CA ARG A 119 0.21 -22.54 -1.11
C ARG A 119 0.33 -23.27 0.21
N CYS A 120 -0.79 -23.60 0.86
CA CYS A 120 -0.76 -24.35 2.12
C CYS A 120 -2.08 -25.10 2.36
N GLY A 121 -2.00 -26.19 3.11
CA GLY A 121 -3.16 -26.97 3.54
C GLY A 121 -2.99 -27.48 4.96
N ARG A 122 -3.94 -27.14 5.85
CA ARG A 122 -3.99 -27.72 7.19
C ARG A 122 -4.32 -29.20 7.10
N LEU A 123 -3.50 -30.05 7.70
CA LEU A 123 -3.71 -31.50 7.71
C LEU A 123 -4.69 -31.93 8.80
N GLU A 124 -5.46 -32.99 8.51
CA GLU A 124 -6.24 -33.72 9.51
C GLU A 124 -5.30 -34.38 10.53
N VAL A 125 -5.79 -34.58 11.76
CA VAL A 125 -4.99 -35.20 12.82
C VAL A 125 -4.59 -36.62 12.40
N GLY A 126 -3.28 -36.89 12.40
CA GLY A 126 -2.72 -38.18 12.01
C GLY A 126 -2.59 -38.40 10.50
N ALA A 127 -2.96 -37.44 9.66
CA ALA A 127 -2.71 -37.51 8.22
C ALA A 127 -1.20 -37.53 7.92
N THR A 128 -0.80 -38.37 6.96
CA THR A 128 0.60 -38.45 6.48
C THR A 128 0.65 -38.01 5.02
N THR A 129 1.74 -37.33 4.65
CA THR A 129 1.95 -36.81 3.30
C THR A 129 3.43 -36.80 2.96
N MET A 130 3.75 -36.82 1.66
CA MET A 130 5.11 -36.66 1.15
C MET A 130 5.51 -35.17 1.01
N MET A 131 4.56 -34.26 1.21
CA MET A 131 4.83 -32.82 1.18
C MET A 131 5.62 -32.39 2.42
N GLN A 132 6.32 -31.26 2.31
CA GLN A 132 6.92 -30.63 3.48
C GLN A 132 5.79 -30.25 4.45
N THR A 133 5.97 -30.55 5.73
CA THR A 133 5.03 -30.15 6.79
C THR A 133 5.73 -29.25 7.79
N VAL A 134 5.07 -28.16 8.17
CA VAL A 134 5.52 -27.25 9.21
C VAL A 134 4.46 -27.14 10.31
N PRO A 135 4.85 -27.01 11.59
CA PRO A 135 3.91 -26.74 12.65
C PRO A 135 3.37 -25.32 12.52
N TRP A 136 2.13 -25.09 12.94
CA TRP A 136 1.61 -23.74 13.08
C TRP A 136 2.25 -23.03 14.28
N THR A 137 2.66 -21.77 14.09
CA THR A 137 3.39 -20.99 15.10
C THR A 137 2.65 -20.92 16.44
N TRP A 138 1.33 -20.77 16.41
CA TRP A 138 0.50 -20.58 17.61
C TRP A 138 -0.03 -21.88 18.22
N ASP A 139 0.07 -22.99 17.49
CA ASP A 139 -0.37 -24.31 17.95
C ASP A 139 0.46 -25.39 17.23
N PRO A 140 1.55 -25.88 17.86
CA PRO A 140 2.42 -26.88 17.25
C PRO A 140 1.73 -28.23 16.96
N SER A 141 0.53 -28.47 17.51
CA SER A 141 -0.26 -29.67 17.18
C SER A 141 -0.93 -29.57 15.80
N VAL A 142 -1.03 -28.36 15.24
CA VAL A 142 -1.56 -28.12 13.90
C VAL A 142 -0.43 -28.27 12.89
N SER A 143 -0.56 -29.25 12.01
CA SER A 143 0.37 -29.49 10.91
C SER A 143 -0.12 -28.87 9.61
N ILE A 144 0.74 -28.10 8.94
CA ILE A 144 0.47 -27.45 7.67
C ILE A 144 1.35 -28.06 6.59
N ALA A 145 0.73 -28.64 5.55
CA ALA A 145 1.43 -29.10 4.36
C ALA A 145 1.72 -27.93 3.42
N ILE A 146 2.94 -27.88 2.88
CA ILE A 146 3.46 -26.85 1.99
C ILE A 146 3.98 -27.52 0.70
N PRO A 147 3.63 -27.01 -0.48
CA PRO A 147 4.15 -27.53 -1.74
C PRO A 147 5.63 -27.13 -1.92
N PRO A 148 6.43 -27.95 -2.62
CA PRO A 148 7.86 -27.67 -2.79
C PRO A 148 8.10 -26.47 -3.70
N GLY A 149 9.06 -25.62 -3.33
CA GLY A 149 9.49 -24.47 -4.14
C GLY A 149 8.34 -23.54 -4.50
N SER A 150 8.18 -23.26 -5.79
CA SER A 150 7.10 -22.41 -6.33
C SER A 150 5.82 -23.18 -6.71
N ALA A 151 5.74 -24.49 -6.45
CA ALA A 151 4.59 -25.30 -6.87
C ALA A 151 3.32 -25.00 -6.06
N ALA A 152 2.12 -25.17 -6.61
CA ALA A 152 0.85 -24.96 -5.91
C ALA A 152 -0.01 -26.23 -5.88
N PHE A 153 -0.88 -26.35 -4.87
CA PHE A 153 -1.86 -27.45 -4.78
C PHE A 153 -3.09 -27.26 -5.66
N GLN A 154 -3.19 -26.10 -6.32
CA GLN A 154 -4.24 -25.73 -7.25
C GLN A 154 -3.61 -25.39 -8.60
N ALA A 155 -4.27 -25.77 -9.69
CA ALA A 155 -3.79 -25.45 -11.04
C ALA A 155 -4.09 -23.99 -11.39
N GLY A 156 -3.35 -23.43 -12.35
CA GLY A 156 -3.65 -22.12 -12.95
C GLY A 156 -3.31 -20.91 -12.09
N GLN A 157 -2.67 -21.11 -10.93
CA GLN A 157 -2.29 -20.03 -10.03
C GLN A 157 -1.13 -19.25 -10.62
N VAL A 158 -1.23 -17.93 -10.72
CA VAL A 158 -0.17 -17.07 -11.30
C VAL A 158 0.44 -16.15 -10.25
N TYR A 159 -0.39 -15.60 -9.36
CA TYR A 159 0.03 -14.83 -8.19
C TYR A 159 -0.47 -15.54 -6.94
N GLU A 160 0.42 -15.90 -6.03
CA GLU A 160 0.04 -16.59 -4.80
C GLU A 160 1.05 -16.35 -3.68
N HIS A 161 0.60 -16.52 -2.44
CA HIS A 161 1.41 -16.41 -1.23
C HIS A 161 0.88 -17.36 -0.15
N GLY A 162 1.58 -17.47 0.99
CA GLY A 162 1.21 -18.35 2.10
C GLY A 162 1.93 -19.70 2.13
N GLY A 163 2.93 -19.89 1.27
CA GLY A 163 3.92 -20.96 1.33
C GLY A 163 5.15 -20.57 2.15
N VAL A 164 6.27 -21.30 1.95
CA VAL A 164 7.53 -21.07 2.68
C VAL A 164 8.72 -20.82 1.74
N SER A 165 8.47 -20.40 0.50
CA SER A 165 9.57 -20.06 -0.41
C SER A 165 10.33 -18.82 0.09
N PRO A 166 11.61 -18.64 -0.27
CA PRO A 166 12.35 -17.44 0.09
C PRO A 166 11.65 -16.15 -0.38
N GLN A 167 11.00 -16.16 -1.54
CA GLN A 167 10.24 -15.03 -2.07
C GLN A 167 9.04 -14.66 -1.20
N GLU A 168 8.44 -15.63 -0.50
CA GLU A 168 7.30 -15.41 0.40
C GLU A 168 7.75 -15.03 1.82
N CYS A 169 8.88 -15.56 2.30
CA CYS A 169 9.30 -15.43 3.70
C CYS A 169 10.44 -14.44 3.97
N VAL A 170 11.27 -14.12 2.98
CA VAL A 170 12.39 -13.18 3.16
C VAL A 170 11.87 -11.77 2.84
N THR A 171 11.37 -11.08 3.86
CA THR A 171 10.86 -9.72 3.73
C THR A 171 11.94 -8.70 4.13
N PRO A 172 12.42 -7.85 3.21
CA PRO A 172 13.41 -6.84 3.53
C PRO A 172 12.80 -5.73 4.40
N MET A 173 13.60 -5.21 5.33
CA MET A 173 13.30 -3.96 6.03
C MET A 173 14.18 -2.87 5.43
N LEU A 174 13.55 -1.87 4.80
CA LEU A 174 14.25 -0.70 4.29
C LEU A 174 14.15 0.42 5.31
N VAL A 175 15.30 0.98 5.69
CA VAL A 175 15.37 2.11 6.60
C VAL A 175 15.85 3.32 5.82
N VAL A 176 14.99 4.31 5.68
CA VAL A 176 15.30 5.59 5.04
C VAL A 176 15.41 6.65 6.14
N ARG A 177 16.47 7.46 6.08
CA ARG A 177 16.74 8.52 7.06
C ARG A 177 16.88 9.86 6.34
N ALA A 178 16.43 10.92 6.98
CA ALA A 178 16.76 12.27 6.52
C ALA A 178 18.28 12.50 6.67
N GLU A 179 18.91 13.15 5.69
CA GLU A 179 20.31 13.54 5.82
C GLU A 179 20.48 14.59 6.93
N VAL A 180 21.43 14.36 7.84
CA VAL A 180 21.74 15.30 8.92
C VAL A 180 22.46 16.51 8.30
N GLY A 181 21.80 17.67 8.30
CA GLY A 181 22.39 18.94 7.87
C GLY A 181 21.94 19.46 6.50
N GLN A 182 21.07 18.74 5.79
CA GLN A 182 20.27 19.35 4.73
C GLN A 182 19.17 20.20 5.42
N PRO A 183 19.11 21.52 5.19
CA PRO A 183 17.96 22.28 5.62
C PRO A 183 16.73 21.65 4.97
N VAL A 184 15.74 21.27 5.78
CA VAL A 184 14.37 21.03 5.27
C VAL A 184 14.07 22.21 4.36
N PRO A 185 13.80 22.02 3.05
CA PRO A 185 13.55 23.14 2.16
C PRO A 185 12.48 24.00 2.80
N THR A 186 12.84 25.25 3.12
CA THR A 186 12.11 26.18 3.98
C THR A 186 10.85 26.75 3.32
N SER A 187 10.27 26.02 2.39
CA SER A 187 8.96 26.31 1.85
C SER A 187 8.28 25.00 1.52
N ALA A 188 7.70 24.37 2.55
CA ALA A 188 6.71 23.32 2.35
C ALA A 188 5.70 23.83 1.31
N VAL A 189 5.60 23.11 0.19
CA VAL A 189 4.67 23.45 -0.87
C VAL A 189 3.26 23.24 -0.32
N SER A 190 2.55 24.32 -0.03
CA SER A 190 1.17 24.25 0.45
C SER A 190 0.22 24.45 -0.71
N ILE A 191 -0.82 23.62 -0.75
CA ILE A 191 -1.81 23.59 -1.82
C ILE A 191 -3.19 23.75 -1.19
N SER A 192 -3.95 24.73 -1.66
CA SER A 192 -5.37 24.87 -1.38
C SER A 192 -6.14 24.82 -2.69
N VAL A 193 -7.28 24.14 -2.72
CA VAL A 193 -8.10 24.02 -3.92
C VAL A 193 -9.46 24.64 -3.65
N ARG A 194 -9.94 25.46 -4.59
CA ARG A 194 -11.32 25.96 -4.61
C ARG A 194 -12.00 25.51 -5.88
N TRP A 195 -13.25 25.10 -5.77
CA TRP A 195 -14.03 24.63 -6.91
C TRP A 195 -14.89 25.75 -7.51
N ARG A 196 -15.10 25.67 -8.82
CA ARG A 196 -16.09 26.45 -9.57
C ARG A 196 -16.78 25.49 -10.55
N GLY A 197 -17.86 24.85 -10.10
CA GLY A 197 -18.37 23.65 -10.75
C GLY A 197 -17.28 22.58 -10.80
N LEU A 198 -17.10 21.95 -11.97
CA LEU A 198 -16.09 20.92 -12.21
C LEU A 198 -14.64 21.43 -12.40
N ARG A 199 -14.39 22.72 -12.21
CA ARG A 199 -13.05 23.30 -12.30
C ARG A 199 -12.43 23.50 -10.92
N ALA A 200 -11.34 22.81 -10.68
CA ALA A 200 -10.47 23.03 -9.54
C ALA A 200 -9.51 24.20 -9.82
N VAL A 201 -9.50 25.18 -8.92
CA VAL A 201 -8.52 26.27 -8.89
C VAL A 201 -7.57 25.99 -7.73
N ALA A 202 -6.40 25.45 -8.05
CA ALA A 202 -5.35 25.19 -7.08
C ALA A 202 -4.51 26.46 -6.87
N SER A 203 -4.38 26.91 -5.63
CA SER A 203 -3.44 27.94 -5.20
C SER A 203 -2.28 27.27 -4.48
N VAL A 204 -1.06 27.54 -4.95
CA VAL A 204 0.16 26.91 -4.47
C VAL A 204 1.11 27.96 -3.93
N VAL A 205 1.60 27.75 -2.70
CA VAL A 205 2.62 28.60 -2.07
C VAL A 205 3.88 27.78 -1.86
N GLY A 206 5.03 28.34 -2.23
CA GLY A 206 6.33 27.66 -2.11
C GLY A 206 6.70 26.75 -3.28
N GLY A 207 5.82 26.60 -4.28
CA GLY A 207 6.09 25.84 -5.50
C GLY A 207 6.99 26.61 -6.50
N PRO A 208 7.82 25.91 -7.30
CA PRO A 208 8.57 26.54 -8.39
C PRO A 208 7.65 27.21 -9.41
N ALA A 209 8.07 28.35 -9.96
CA ALA A 209 7.32 29.04 -10.99
C ALA A 209 7.08 28.13 -12.21
N GLY A 210 5.82 28.03 -12.66
CA GLY A 210 5.46 27.18 -13.80
C GLY A 210 5.48 25.67 -13.52
N ALA A 211 5.58 25.24 -12.26
CA ALA A 211 5.50 23.84 -11.87
C ALA A 211 4.17 23.21 -12.35
N PRO A 212 4.19 21.96 -12.84
CA PRO A 212 2.96 21.22 -13.13
C PRO A 212 2.18 20.93 -11.85
N VAL A 213 0.87 21.01 -11.96
CA VAL A 213 -0.12 20.65 -10.94
C VAL A 213 -1.06 19.62 -11.55
N ASP A 214 -1.43 18.61 -10.78
CA ASP A 214 -2.31 17.53 -11.21
C ASP A 214 -3.24 17.10 -10.06
N LEU A 215 -4.36 16.44 -10.39
CA LEU A 215 -5.25 15.83 -9.42
C LEU A 215 -5.22 14.32 -9.64
N ARG A 216 -4.78 13.53 -8.66
CA ARG A 216 -4.56 12.08 -8.81
C ARG A 216 -5.23 11.29 -7.71
N ARG A 217 -5.76 10.09 -8.02
CA ARG A 217 -6.24 9.16 -6.97
C ARG A 217 -5.08 8.59 -6.14
N LYS A 218 -3.92 8.40 -6.77
CA LYS A 218 -2.66 8.04 -6.12
C LYS A 218 -1.63 9.11 -6.47
N ALA A 219 -1.15 9.86 -5.47
CA ALA A 219 -0.28 11.03 -5.68
C ALA A 219 0.89 10.74 -6.64
N GLY A 220 1.51 9.55 -6.51
CA GLY A 220 2.70 9.19 -7.28
C GLY A 220 2.47 8.40 -8.55
N ASP A 221 1.22 8.10 -8.87
CA ASP A 221 0.88 7.43 -10.10
C ASP A 221 0.20 8.42 -11.07
N PRO A 222 0.93 8.95 -12.08
CA PRO A 222 0.37 9.87 -13.06
C PRO A 222 -0.74 9.25 -13.91
N SER A 223 -0.84 7.91 -13.99
CA SER A 223 -1.92 7.23 -14.69
C SER A 223 -3.27 7.32 -13.96
N THR A 224 -3.25 7.74 -12.69
CA THR A 224 -4.45 7.91 -11.86
C THR A 224 -4.96 9.35 -11.82
N THR A 225 -4.52 10.19 -12.76
CA THR A 225 -5.06 11.55 -12.90
C THR A 225 -6.58 11.51 -13.10
N VAL A 226 -7.26 12.44 -12.45
CA VAL A 226 -8.71 12.69 -12.61
C VAL A 226 -8.99 13.99 -13.35
N ALA A 227 -7.96 14.80 -13.61
CA ALA A 227 -8.08 15.98 -14.43
C ALA A 227 -7.95 15.63 -15.92
N GLU A 228 -8.61 16.40 -16.80
CA GLU A 228 -8.45 16.28 -18.25
C GLU A 228 -6.98 16.39 -18.67
N SER A 229 -6.25 17.29 -18.01
CA SER A 229 -4.80 17.42 -18.13
C SER A 229 -4.20 18.13 -16.92
N ALA A 230 -2.94 17.84 -16.63
CA ALA A 230 -2.14 18.60 -15.67
C ALA A 230 -1.98 20.06 -16.15
N ALA A 231 -2.08 21.01 -15.24
CA ALA A 231 -1.97 22.44 -15.51
C ALA A 231 -0.68 23.01 -14.92
N ARG A 232 -0.12 24.05 -15.53
CA ARG A 232 1.06 24.74 -14.96
C ARG A 232 0.63 25.88 -14.04
N LEU A 233 1.45 26.16 -13.03
CA LEU A 233 1.28 27.36 -12.22
C LEU A 233 1.46 28.62 -13.06
N ASP A 234 0.43 29.47 -13.02
CA ASP A 234 0.44 30.84 -13.53
C ASP A 234 1.36 31.72 -12.66
N GLY A 235 1.66 32.94 -13.14
CA GLY A 235 2.53 33.88 -12.43
C GLY A 235 2.00 34.36 -11.07
N ASP A 236 0.72 34.11 -10.79
CA ASP A 236 0.07 34.38 -9.49
C ASP A 236 0.08 33.17 -8.54
N GLY A 237 0.71 32.06 -8.93
CA GLY A 237 0.78 30.83 -8.15
C GLY A 237 -0.49 29.98 -8.21
N THR A 238 -1.35 30.19 -9.22
CA THR A 238 -2.56 29.39 -9.41
C THR A 238 -2.50 28.45 -10.60
N ALA A 239 -3.19 27.32 -10.55
CA ALA A 239 -3.41 26.42 -11.67
C ALA A 239 -4.88 26.01 -11.75
N LYS A 240 -5.40 25.84 -12.96
CA LYS A 240 -6.81 25.51 -13.22
C LYS A 240 -6.90 24.15 -13.88
N LEU A 241 -7.56 23.21 -13.22
CA LEU A 241 -7.75 21.85 -13.69
C LEU A 241 -9.24 21.57 -13.89
N LEU A 242 -9.61 20.91 -14.98
CA LEU A 242 -10.97 20.47 -15.25
C LEU A 242 -11.10 18.98 -14.92
N VAL A 243 -12.11 18.61 -14.14
CA VAL A 243 -12.49 17.20 -13.90
C VAL A 243 -13.80 16.95 -14.62
N GLU A 244 -13.76 16.36 -15.81
CA GLU A 244 -14.97 16.21 -16.65
C GLU A 244 -15.96 15.16 -16.11
N ASP A 245 -15.46 14.18 -15.37
CA ASP A 245 -16.26 13.07 -14.85
C ASP A 245 -17.01 13.47 -13.57
N GLU A 246 -18.31 13.73 -13.71
CA GLU A 246 -19.21 14.10 -12.60
C GLU A 246 -19.34 12.98 -11.55
N ASP A 247 -19.12 11.70 -11.93
CA ASP A 247 -19.20 10.57 -11.00
C ASP A 247 -18.09 10.62 -9.93
N LEU A 248 -17.07 11.47 -10.14
CA LEU A 248 -15.99 11.67 -9.18
C LEU A 248 -16.32 12.65 -8.07
N ILE A 249 -17.42 13.41 -8.14
CA ILE A 249 -17.82 14.35 -7.07
C ILE A 249 -17.93 13.61 -5.73
N GLY A 250 -17.34 14.18 -4.68
CA GLY A 250 -17.26 13.56 -3.36
C GLY A 250 -16.13 12.53 -3.21
N THR A 251 -15.37 12.24 -4.27
CA THR A 251 -14.22 11.34 -4.19
C THR A 251 -13.01 12.07 -3.62
N THR A 252 -12.34 11.44 -2.66
CA THR A 252 -11.06 11.92 -2.14
C THR A 252 -9.93 11.65 -3.13
N VAL A 253 -9.18 12.71 -3.48
CA VAL A 253 -8.02 12.65 -4.37
C VAL A 253 -6.87 13.51 -3.82
N PHE A 254 -5.69 13.41 -4.43
CA PHE A 254 -4.54 14.23 -4.12
C PHE A 254 -4.39 15.33 -5.16
N ALA A 255 -4.35 16.59 -4.74
CA ALA A 255 -3.77 17.66 -5.54
C ALA A 255 -2.25 17.61 -5.36
N VAL A 256 -1.49 17.50 -6.45
CA VAL A 256 -0.03 17.35 -6.42
C VAL A 256 0.65 18.45 -7.22
N VAL A 257 1.84 18.85 -6.80
CA VAL A 257 2.76 19.76 -7.51
C VAL A 257 4.01 18.98 -7.86
N LEU A 258 4.49 19.11 -9.09
CA LEU A 258 5.62 18.35 -9.62
C LEU A 258 6.86 19.22 -9.83
N ASP A 259 8.05 18.63 -9.74
CA ASP A 259 9.30 19.25 -10.20
C ASP A 259 9.55 19.04 -11.70
N ALA A 260 10.73 19.46 -12.17
CA ALA A 260 11.14 19.31 -13.56
C ALA A 260 11.41 17.85 -13.98
N ALA A 261 11.64 16.95 -13.03
CA ALA A 261 11.81 15.51 -13.27
C ALA A 261 10.47 14.75 -13.24
N GLY A 262 9.37 15.42 -12.87
CA GLY A 262 8.04 14.83 -12.74
C GLY A 262 7.77 14.20 -11.38
N MET A 263 8.64 14.43 -10.39
CA MET A 263 8.47 13.97 -9.01
C MET A 263 7.52 14.89 -8.26
N VAL A 264 6.66 14.35 -7.39
CA VAL A 264 5.82 15.16 -6.50
C VAL A 264 6.69 15.83 -5.45
N ILE A 265 6.60 17.16 -5.37
CA ILE A 265 7.29 18.03 -4.41
C ILE A 265 6.35 18.71 -3.42
N GLY A 266 5.06 18.37 -3.50
CA GLY A 266 4.02 18.88 -2.62
C GLY A 266 2.70 18.25 -2.97
N HIS A 267 1.91 17.90 -1.96
CA HIS A 267 0.56 17.41 -2.19
C HIS A 267 -0.40 17.85 -1.08
N SER A 268 -1.69 17.83 -1.39
CA SER A 268 -2.77 18.07 -0.44
C SER A 268 -3.94 17.16 -0.78
N VAL A 269 -4.56 16.59 0.25
CA VAL A 269 -5.75 15.76 0.06
C VAL A 269 -6.97 16.66 -0.03
N ILE A 270 -7.74 16.44 -1.08
CA ILE A 270 -8.92 17.23 -1.41
C ILE A 270 -10.07 16.29 -1.75
N GLU A 271 -11.28 16.81 -1.67
CA GLU A 271 -12.46 16.14 -2.20
C GLU A 271 -12.88 16.83 -3.50
N VAL A 272 -13.19 16.03 -4.51
CA VAL A 272 -13.62 16.53 -5.82
C VAL A 272 -14.98 17.23 -5.67
N GLY A 273 -15.05 18.49 -6.11
CA GLY A 273 -16.25 19.30 -5.96
C GLY A 273 -16.53 19.81 -4.55
N ALA A 274 -15.57 19.73 -3.62
CA ALA A 274 -15.73 20.30 -2.29
C ALA A 274 -16.09 21.80 -2.38
N ASP A 275 -17.15 22.22 -1.71
CA ASP A 275 -17.65 23.61 -1.73
C ASP A 275 -18.13 24.12 -3.11
N ALA A 276 -18.44 23.24 -4.07
CA ALA A 276 -18.99 23.59 -5.40
C ALA A 276 -20.50 23.91 -5.41
#